data_AF-A0A0L0UNU4-F1
#
_entry.id   AF-A0A0L0UNU4-F1
#
_cell.length_a   1.000
_cell.length_b   1.000
_cell.length_c   1.000
_cell.angle_alpha   90.00
_cell.angle_beta   90.00
_cell.angle_gamma   90.00
#
_symmetry.space_group_name_H-M   'P 1'
#
loop_
_entity.id
_entity.type
_entity.pdbx_description
1 polymer ?
#
loop_
_entity_poly.entity_id
_entity_poly.type
_entity_poly.pdbx_seq_one_letter_code
_entity_poly.pdbx_strand_id
1 'polypeptide(L)'
;MGLVRWRVVGTTLVFTITTSQSLAQSNIKLAAWLRKKFEQALVRRDLEKTVISELVQTTNPNTPGQSKYTIAFFRSQWDDQVRVALEKNDTDDHQKRMNEFLDNEEVLESYRARMARGEWLTTLAKSNEMFQAIEERGKAQRALVASLGTDYAALRGQCQSELSLLTLLWKAKSDLYALAVTVRAEREPIVTTDAGNRLGTRLKEKIMGAINRRKNPVERVIKLFNERRRAYLQKVDASRLLLPENQDLTLAEFRAMDLTDPLWNDNHFYHARAPWALDPNVRRGIKSVLFLNRVEEEFELLTQELDRSITWACEYRTSLTSAIRHIDLEAEEPVNPDNEFAAILPSFPSMKGKLRLLRSEL
;
A
#
# COMPACT_ATOMS: atom_id res chain seq x y z
N MET A 1 38.33 -20.55 -9.02
CA MET A 1 38.76 -19.86 -7.78
C MET A 1 37.55 -19.22 -7.12
N GLY A 2 37.23 -19.60 -5.87
CA GLY A 2 36.06 -19.09 -5.14
C GLY A 2 36.36 -17.76 -4.44
N LEU A 3 35.35 -16.88 -4.35
CA LEU A 3 35.45 -15.63 -3.59
C LEU A 3 35.36 -15.94 -2.08
N VAL A 4 36.37 -15.52 -1.33
CA VAL A 4 36.41 -15.63 0.13
C VAL A 4 35.64 -14.45 0.72
N ARG A 5 34.61 -14.73 1.51
CA ARG A 5 33.86 -13.69 2.24
C ARG A 5 34.03 -13.92 3.74
N TRP A 6 34.53 -12.90 4.43
CA TRP A 6 34.76 -12.93 5.87
C TRP A 6 33.49 -12.56 6.62
N ARG A 7 33.15 -13.33 7.66
CA ARG A 7 32.17 -12.90 8.66
C ARG A 7 32.69 -13.26 10.05
N VAL A 8 32.80 -12.27 10.92
CA VAL A 8 33.16 -12.46 12.32
C VAL A 8 31.90 -12.78 13.10
N VAL A 9 31.89 -13.91 13.82
CA VAL A 9 30.83 -14.26 14.77
C VAL A 9 31.50 -14.55 16.11
N GLY A 10 31.49 -13.56 17.01
CA GLY A 10 32.21 -13.63 18.29
C GLY A 10 33.73 -13.61 18.13
N THR A 11 34.46 -14.37 18.94
CA THR A 11 35.93 -14.52 18.91
C THR A 11 36.42 -15.58 17.93
N THR A 12 35.54 -16.18 17.13
CA THR A 12 35.89 -17.24 16.17
C THR A 12 35.64 -16.79 14.74
N LEU A 13 36.71 -16.83 13.93
CA LEU A 13 36.64 -16.65 12.48
C LEU A 13 36.10 -17.94 11.86
N VAL A 14 34.87 -17.89 11.36
CA VAL A 14 34.26 -19.03 10.66
C VAL A 14 34.60 -18.93 9.17
N PHE A 15 35.27 -19.96 8.66
CA PHE A 15 35.70 -20.07 7.27
C PHE A 15 34.61 -20.78 6.45
N THR A 16 34.01 -20.10 5.46
CA THR A 16 33.13 -20.75 4.49
C THR A 16 33.71 -20.61 3.10
N ILE A 17 34.24 -21.72 2.56
CA ILE A 17 34.59 -21.85 1.15
C ILE A 17 33.29 -22.08 0.40
N THR A 18 32.80 -21.06 -0.30
CA THR A 18 31.72 -21.23 -1.27
C THR A 18 32.28 -22.01 -2.46
N THR A 19 31.93 -23.30 -2.59
CA THR A 19 32.37 -24.16 -3.69
C THR A 19 31.88 -23.61 -5.04
N SER A 20 32.58 -23.90 -6.14
CA SER A 20 32.19 -23.51 -7.52
C SER A 20 30.75 -23.94 -7.84
N GLN A 21 30.33 -25.09 -7.30
CA GLN A 21 28.97 -25.63 -7.38
C GLN A 21 27.92 -24.72 -6.72
N SER A 22 28.22 -24.13 -5.56
CA SER A 22 27.32 -23.20 -4.87
C SER A 22 27.16 -21.88 -5.60
N LEU A 23 28.22 -21.39 -6.25
CA LEU A 23 28.19 -20.18 -7.10
C LEU A 23 27.43 -20.42 -8.40
N ALA A 24 27.68 -21.55 -9.08
CA ALA A 24 26.94 -21.96 -10.27
C ALA A 24 25.43 -22.10 -9.97
N GLN A 25 25.09 -22.71 -8.83
CA GLN A 25 23.70 -22.89 -8.43
C GLN A 25 23.03 -21.59 -7.99
N SER A 26 23.79 -20.62 -7.46
CA SER A 26 23.29 -19.25 -7.20
C SER A 26 22.99 -18.50 -8.50
N ASN A 27 23.88 -18.60 -9.50
CA ASN A 27 23.70 -17.92 -10.79
C ASN A 27 22.52 -18.51 -11.59
N ILE A 28 22.34 -19.84 -11.57
CA ILE A 28 21.18 -20.50 -12.17
C ILE A 28 19.87 -20.05 -11.50
N LYS A 29 19.86 -19.90 -10.17
CA LYS A 29 18.69 -19.40 -9.42
C LYS A 29 18.37 -17.95 -9.78
N LEU A 30 19.37 -17.08 -9.93
CA LEU A 30 19.18 -15.70 -10.34
C LEU A 30 18.61 -15.60 -11.75
N ALA A 31 19.17 -16.35 -12.71
CA ALA A 31 18.69 -16.38 -14.09
C ALA A 31 17.24 -16.89 -14.18
N ALA A 32 16.91 -17.96 -13.44
CA ALA A 32 15.55 -18.48 -13.37
C ALA A 32 14.56 -17.47 -12.74
N TRP A 33 15.00 -16.72 -11.74
CA TRP A 33 14.20 -15.67 -11.12
C TRP A 33 13.93 -14.49 -12.06
N LEU A 34 14.97 -14.00 -12.76
CA LEU A 34 14.84 -12.94 -13.77
C LEU A 34 13.88 -13.35 -14.88
N ARG A 35 14.02 -14.58 -15.40
CA ARG A 35 13.12 -15.11 -16.44
C ARG A 35 11.68 -15.17 -15.96
N LYS A 36 11.45 -15.69 -14.74
CA LYS A 36 10.11 -15.75 -14.15
C LYS A 36 9.50 -14.36 -13.98
N LYS A 37 10.29 -13.36 -13.56
CA LYS A 37 9.82 -11.97 -13.43
C LYS A 37 9.43 -11.38 -14.78
N PHE A 38 10.25 -11.61 -15.80
CA PHE A 38 9.97 -11.17 -17.16
C PHE A 38 8.70 -11.80 -17.73
N GLU A 39 8.53 -13.13 -17.59
CA GLU A 39 7.31 -13.85 -18.01
C GLU A 39 6.06 -13.30 -17.29
N GLN A 40 6.14 -13.03 -15.98
CA GLN A 40 5.04 -12.44 -15.23
C GLN A 40 4.69 -11.02 -15.70
N ALA A 41 5.70 -10.20 -16.01
CA ALA A 41 5.48 -8.86 -16.55
C ALA A 41 4.78 -8.91 -17.92
N LEU A 42 5.14 -9.87 -18.79
CA LEU A 42 4.47 -10.08 -20.08
C LEU A 42 3.01 -10.47 -19.92
N VAL A 43 2.71 -11.47 -19.09
CA VAL A 43 1.33 -11.92 -18.86
C VAL A 43 0.47 -10.75 -18.37
N ARG A 44 0.98 -9.95 -17.42
CA ARG A 44 0.24 -8.81 -16.90
C ARG A 44 0.10 -7.68 -17.92
N ARG A 45 1.13 -7.42 -18.72
CA ARG A 45 1.06 -6.46 -19.85
C ARG A 45 -0.10 -6.80 -20.78
N ASP A 46 -0.19 -8.07 -21.15
CA ASP A 46 -1.16 -8.51 -22.15
C ASP A 46 -2.58 -8.43 -21.59
N LEU A 47 -2.77 -8.80 -20.31
CA LEU A 47 -4.03 -8.58 -19.60
C LEU A 47 -4.45 -7.11 -19.60
N GLU A 48 -3.57 -6.20 -19.19
CA GLU A 48 -3.93 -4.77 -19.11
C GLU A 48 -4.08 -4.13 -20.49
N LYS A 49 -3.37 -4.61 -21.52
CA LYS A 49 -3.61 -4.22 -22.91
C LYS A 49 -5.02 -4.60 -23.36
N THR A 50 -5.49 -5.81 -23.03
CA THR A 50 -6.87 -6.23 -23.31
C THR A 50 -7.87 -5.30 -22.65
N VAL A 51 -7.65 -4.96 -21.37
CA VAL A 51 -8.51 -4.00 -20.65
C VAL A 51 -8.57 -2.64 -21.35
N ILE A 52 -7.42 -2.08 -21.76
CA ILE A 52 -7.39 -0.81 -22.49
C ILE A 52 -8.08 -0.92 -23.84
N SER A 53 -7.89 -2.02 -24.57
CA SER A 53 -8.56 -2.26 -25.85
C SER A 53 -10.09 -2.30 -25.70
N GLU A 54 -10.61 -2.94 -24.65
CA GLU A 54 -12.04 -2.92 -24.34
C GLU A 54 -12.55 -1.50 -24.02
N LEU A 55 -11.83 -0.78 -23.16
CA LEU A 55 -12.23 0.56 -22.73
C LEU A 55 -12.22 1.57 -23.88
N VAL A 56 -11.21 1.53 -24.75
CA VAL A 56 -11.12 2.43 -25.91
C VAL A 56 -12.22 2.18 -26.95
N GLN A 57 -12.92 1.03 -26.91
CA GLN A 57 -14.12 0.80 -27.72
C GLN A 57 -15.41 1.31 -27.08
N THR A 58 -15.39 1.61 -25.79
CA THR A 58 -16.55 2.05 -25.02
C THR A 58 -16.73 3.57 -25.15
N THR A 59 -17.98 4.02 -25.27
CA THR A 59 -18.32 5.45 -25.29
C THR A 59 -18.06 6.07 -23.92
N ASN A 60 -17.36 7.19 -23.89
CA ASN A 60 -17.06 7.93 -22.66
C ASN A 60 -18.21 8.89 -22.34
N PRO A 61 -18.93 8.70 -21.22
CA PRO A 61 -20.02 9.59 -20.81
C PRO A 61 -19.51 10.94 -20.28
N ASN A 62 -18.21 11.07 -19.99
CA ASN A 62 -17.60 12.26 -19.37
C ASN A 62 -17.06 13.28 -20.38
N THR A 63 -17.11 12.98 -21.68
CA THR A 63 -16.64 13.88 -22.74
C THR A 63 -17.77 14.36 -23.63
N PRO A 64 -17.83 15.66 -23.99
CA PRO A 64 -18.84 16.17 -24.90
C PRO A 64 -18.72 15.47 -26.26
N GLY A 65 -19.86 15.04 -26.82
CA GLY A 65 -19.92 14.51 -28.20
C GLY A 65 -19.79 13.00 -28.36
N GLN A 66 -20.06 12.19 -27.32
CA GLN A 66 -20.06 10.71 -27.40
C GLN A 66 -18.74 10.11 -27.91
N SER A 67 -17.61 10.78 -27.68
CA SER A 67 -16.30 10.24 -28.00
C SER A 67 -16.01 9.00 -27.15
N LYS A 68 -15.22 8.06 -27.69
CA LYS A 68 -14.77 6.88 -26.95
C LYS A 68 -13.69 7.24 -25.93
N TYR A 69 -13.44 6.38 -24.95
CA TYR A 69 -12.32 6.59 -24.03
C TYR A 69 -10.98 6.61 -24.79
N THR A 70 -10.05 7.42 -24.30
CA THR A 70 -8.69 7.51 -24.86
C THR A 70 -7.65 7.36 -23.75
N ILE A 71 -6.47 6.87 -24.10
CA ILE A 71 -5.33 6.79 -23.17
C ILE A 71 -4.97 8.19 -22.65
N ALA A 72 -5.02 9.21 -23.52
CA ALA A 72 -4.77 10.60 -23.14
C ALA A 72 -5.77 11.11 -22.09
N PHE A 73 -7.05 10.75 -22.22
CA PHE A 73 -8.06 11.08 -21.21
C PHE A 73 -7.72 10.43 -19.86
N PHE A 74 -7.40 9.13 -19.82
CA PHE A 74 -7.02 8.48 -18.57
C PHE A 74 -5.77 9.11 -17.93
N ARG A 75 -4.76 9.49 -18.71
CA ARG A 75 -3.58 10.20 -18.20
C ARG A 75 -3.94 11.56 -17.60
N SER A 76 -4.74 12.35 -18.31
CA SER A 76 -5.21 13.65 -17.79
C SER A 76 -6.02 13.51 -16.49
N GLN A 77 -6.83 12.46 -16.39
CA GLN A 77 -7.60 12.15 -15.19
C GLN A 77 -6.70 11.72 -14.02
N TRP A 78 -5.62 10.99 -14.28
CA TRP A 78 -4.59 10.71 -13.28
C TRP A 78 -3.85 11.96 -12.83
N ASP A 79 -3.47 12.86 -13.75
CA ASP A 79 -2.79 14.10 -13.40
C ASP A 79 -3.67 15.02 -12.53
N ASP A 80 -4.98 15.06 -12.80
CA ASP A 80 -5.96 15.74 -11.95
C ASP A 80 -6.04 15.09 -10.55
N GLN A 81 -6.09 13.75 -10.48
CA GLN A 81 -6.07 13.02 -9.22
C GLN A 81 -4.80 13.35 -8.39
N VAL A 82 -3.63 13.38 -9.02
CA VAL A 82 -2.35 13.71 -8.36
C VAL A 82 -2.34 15.16 -7.87
N ARG A 83 -2.80 16.11 -8.70
CA ARG A 83 -2.89 17.52 -8.32
C ARG A 83 -3.79 17.71 -7.09
N VAL A 84 -4.99 17.14 -7.12
CA VAL A 84 -5.93 17.21 -5.98
C VAL A 84 -5.32 16.56 -4.73
N ALA A 85 -4.59 15.46 -4.88
CA ALA A 85 -3.92 14.81 -3.75
C ALA A 85 -2.81 15.69 -3.14
N LEU A 86 -2.07 16.45 -3.96
CA LEU A 86 -1.03 17.37 -3.49
C LEU A 86 -1.63 18.60 -2.81
N GLU A 87 -2.69 19.18 -3.37
CA GLU A 87 -3.44 20.30 -2.76
C GLU A 87 -4.13 19.90 -1.43
N LYS A 88 -4.42 18.60 -1.25
CA LYS A 88 -5.03 18.09 -0.03
C LYS A 88 -4.13 18.21 1.21
N ASN A 89 -2.81 18.13 1.05
CA ASN A 89 -1.90 18.28 2.19
C ASN A 89 -2.03 19.65 2.88
N ASP A 90 -2.49 20.68 2.15
CA ASP A 90 -2.69 22.03 2.70
C ASP A 90 -4.13 22.27 3.22
N THR A 91 -5.12 21.48 2.77
CA THR A 91 -6.54 21.63 3.15
C THR A 91 -7.01 20.64 4.22
N ASP A 92 -6.16 19.68 4.62
CA ASP A 92 -6.48 18.67 5.64
C ASP A 92 -6.80 19.29 7.02
N ASP A 93 -6.12 20.39 7.38
CA ASP A 93 -6.38 21.12 8.64
C ASP A 93 -7.76 21.81 8.62
N HIS A 94 -8.15 22.40 7.49
CA HIS A 94 -9.49 22.97 7.32
C HIS A 94 -10.57 21.88 7.41
N GLN A 95 -10.36 20.74 6.74
CA GLN A 95 -11.28 19.62 6.76
C GLN A 95 -11.41 19.01 8.16
N LYS A 96 -10.30 18.87 8.88
CA LYS A 96 -10.28 18.37 10.26
C LYS A 96 -11.06 19.30 11.20
N ARG A 97 -10.86 20.60 11.08
CA ARG A 97 -11.61 21.61 11.85
C ARG A 97 -13.11 21.62 11.49
N MET A 98 -13.46 21.47 10.22
CA MET A 98 -14.86 21.34 9.79
C MET A 98 -15.51 20.07 10.36
N ASN A 99 -14.81 18.94 10.31
CA ASN A 99 -15.25 17.69 10.92
C ASN A 99 -15.50 17.84 12.43
N GLU A 100 -14.58 18.51 13.13
CA GLU A 100 -14.70 18.79 14.56
C GLU A 100 -15.89 19.72 14.86
N PHE A 101 -16.11 20.75 14.04
CA PHE A 101 -17.26 21.63 14.15
C PHE A 101 -18.57 20.86 14.01
N LEU A 102 -18.71 20.02 12.98
CA LEU A 102 -19.95 19.27 12.72
C LEU A 102 -20.27 18.25 13.81
N ASP A 103 -19.26 17.51 14.30
CA ASP A 103 -19.43 16.59 15.43
C ASP A 103 -19.84 17.33 16.72
N ASN A 104 -19.20 18.46 16.99
CA ASN A 104 -19.53 19.27 18.16
C ASN A 104 -20.95 19.82 18.08
N GLU A 105 -21.37 20.28 16.89
CA GLU A 105 -22.72 20.81 16.69
C GLU A 105 -23.79 19.72 16.86
N GLU A 106 -23.55 18.50 16.38
CA GLU A 106 -24.49 17.39 16.58
C GLU A 106 -24.66 17.05 18.07
N VAL A 107 -23.56 17.06 18.85
CA VAL A 107 -23.66 16.85 20.29
C VAL A 107 -24.39 18.01 20.97
N LEU A 108 -24.10 19.27 20.60
CA LEU A 108 -24.84 20.42 21.12
C LEU A 108 -26.33 20.35 20.76
N GLU A 109 -26.68 19.96 19.55
CA GLU A 109 -28.07 19.81 19.11
C GLU A 109 -28.76 18.67 19.84
N SER A 110 -28.06 17.57 20.14
CA SER A 110 -28.58 16.49 20.99
C SER A 110 -28.94 17.00 22.40
N TYR A 111 -28.12 17.90 22.97
CA TYR A 111 -28.41 18.52 24.25
C TYR A 111 -29.58 19.50 24.16
N ARG A 112 -29.65 20.34 23.11
CA ARG A 112 -30.79 21.24 22.87
C ARG A 112 -32.10 20.46 22.74
N ALA A 113 -32.09 19.36 22.00
CA ALA A 113 -33.26 18.50 21.82
C ALA A 113 -33.70 17.83 23.13
N ARG A 114 -32.75 17.34 23.95
CA ARG A 114 -33.05 16.77 25.28
C ARG A 114 -33.65 17.81 26.22
N MET A 115 -33.09 19.02 26.24
CA MET A 115 -33.62 20.14 27.03
C MET A 115 -35.03 20.53 26.57
N ALA A 116 -35.29 20.58 25.27
CA ALA A 116 -36.62 20.87 24.73
C ALA A 116 -37.67 19.80 25.11
N ARG A 117 -37.26 18.54 25.28
CA ARG A 117 -38.14 17.45 25.75
C ARG A 117 -38.32 17.40 27.27
N GLY A 118 -37.64 18.26 28.03
CA GLY A 118 -37.70 18.27 29.48
C GLY A 118 -37.00 17.08 30.15
N GLU A 119 -36.07 16.42 29.44
CA GLU A 119 -35.25 15.32 29.97
C GLU A 119 -34.11 15.88 30.85
N TRP A 120 -34.48 16.42 32.01
CA TRP A 120 -33.55 17.03 32.96
C TRP A 120 -32.80 15.98 33.78
N LEU A 121 -31.57 16.30 34.16
CA LEU A 121 -30.80 15.48 35.10
C LEU A 121 -31.46 15.55 36.48
N THR A 122 -31.37 14.44 37.23
CA THR A 122 -32.10 14.24 38.49
C THR A 122 -31.69 15.18 39.64
N THR A 123 -30.64 15.99 39.47
CA THR A 123 -30.07 16.84 40.53
C THR A 123 -29.61 18.17 39.95
N LEU A 124 -29.88 19.27 40.67
CA LEU A 124 -29.50 20.63 40.26
C LEU A 124 -27.99 20.77 39.97
N ALA A 125 -27.14 20.13 40.78
CA ALA A 125 -25.68 20.13 40.57
C ALA A 125 -25.29 19.52 39.21
N LYS A 126 -25.85 18.36 38.87
CA LYS A 126 -25.59 17.69 37.57
C LYS A 126 -26.12 18.52 36.39
N SER A 127 -27.26 19.19 36.57
CA SER A 127 -27.79 20.11 35.57
C SER A 127 -26.86 21.32 35.36
N ASN A 128 -26.33 21.91 36.44
CA ASN A 128 -25.35 23.00 36.34
C ASN A 128 -24.05 22.58 35.66
N GLU A 129 -23.51 21.40 35.98
CA GLU A 129 -22.33 20.85 35.31
C GLU A 129 -22.57 20.67 33.80
N MET A 130 -23.76 20.17 33.43
CA MET A 130 -24.16 20.04 32.03
C MET A 130 -24.26 21.41 31.33
N PHE A 131 -24.84 22.42 31.98
CA PHE A 131 -24.91 23.78 31.43
C PHE A 131 -23.53 24.40 31.22
N GLN A 132 -22.62 24.24 32.20
CA GLN A 132 -21.24 24.70 32.08
C GLN A 132 -20.53 24.01 30.91
N ALA A 133 -20.66 22.68 30.78
CA ALA A 133 -20.07 21.94 29.67
C ALA A 133 -20.62 22.38 28.30
N ILE A 134 -21.92 22.69 28.21
CA ILE A 134 -22.53 23.24 26.99
C ILE A 134 -21.98 24.63 26.68
N GLU A 135 -21.85 25.49 27.69
CA GLU A 135 -21.34 26.85 27.52
C GLU A 135 -19.87 26.86 27.09
N GLU A 136 -19.03 26.04 27.74
CA GLU A 136 -17.61 25.86 27.40
C GLU A 136 -17.45 25.32 25.98
N ARG A 137 -18.20 24.28 25.62
CA ARG A 137 -18.16 23.71 24.27
C ARG A 137 -18.68 24.70 23.22
N GLY A 138 -19.70 25.48 23.56
CA GLY A 138 -20.20 26.57 22.71
C GLY A 138 -19.19 27.72 22.53
N LYS A 139 -18.36 28.01 23.54
CA LYS A 139 -17.24 28.97 23.43
C LYS A 139 -16.13 28.41 22.55
N ALA A 140 -15.72 27.16 22.77
CA ALA A 140 -14.71 26.48 21.96
C ALA A 140 -15.12 26.42 20.49
N GLN A 141 -16.39 26.15 20.20
CA GLN A 141 -16.89 26.07 18.84
C GLN A 141 -16.95 27.44 18.15
N ARG A 142 -17.27 28.52 18.86
CA ARG A 142 -17.15 29.88 18.32
C ARG A 142 -15.71 30.26 18.01
N ALA A 143 -14.75 29.86 18.86
CA ALA A 143 -13.33 30.06 18.59
C ALA A 143 -12.85 29.25 17.37
N LEU A 144 -13.33 28.01 17.23
CA LEU A 144 -13.05 27.15 16.08
C LEU A 144 -13.58 27.78 14.78
N VAL A 145 -14.81 28.29 14.78
CA VAL A 145 -15.39 28.99 13.62
C VAL A 145 -14.66 30.28 13.29
N ALA A 146 -14.26 31.07 14.30
CA ALA A 146 -13.44 32.26 14.08
C ALA A 146 -12.10 31.90 13.39
N SER A 147 -11.50 30.76 13.74
CA SER A 147 -10.27 30.26 13.09
C SER A 147 -10.49 29.83 11.62
N LEU A 148 -11.73 29.52 11.24
CA LEU A 148 -12.14 29.20 9.87
C LEU A 148 -12.52 30.47 9.08
N GLY A 149 -12.41 31.66 9.67
CA GLY A 149 -12.72 32.93 9.00
C GLY A 149 -14.20 33.12 8.65
N THR A 150 -15.10 32.42 9.34
CA THR A 150 -16.54 32.37 9.06
C THR A 150 -17.36 32.75 10.30
N ASP A 151 -18.68 32.95 10.12
CA ASP A 151 -19.63 33.20 11.21
C ASP A 151 -20.29 31.90 11.70
N TYR A 152 -20.51 31.81 13.02
CA TYR A 152 -21.09 30.63 13.67
C TYR A 152 -22.53 30.38 13.19
N ALA A 153 -23.36 31.42 13.05
CA ALA A 153 -24.74 31.25 12.60
C ALA A 153 -24.80 30.78 11.15
N ALA A 154 -23.91 31.30 10.30
CA ALA A 154 -23.79 30.88 8.90
C ALA A 154 -23.41 29.40 8.77
N LEU A 155 -22.35 28.95 9.47
CA LEU A 155 -21.93 27.54 9.44
C LEU A 155 -22.97 26.60 10.07
N ARG A 156 -23.62 27.03 11.16
CA ARG A 156 -24.69 26.26 11.79
C ARG A 156 -25.88 26.05 10.85
N GLY A 157 -26.27 27.07 10.09
CA GLY A 157 -27.30 26.97 9.06
C GLY A 157 -26.94 25.98 7.94
N GLN A 158 -25.64 25.76 7.70
CA GLN A 158 -25.13 24.82 6.71
C GLN A 158 -24.91 23.40 7.24
N CYS A 159 -25.06 23.13 8.55
CA CYS A 159 -24.84 21.78 9.11
C CYS A 159 -25.68 20.68 8.44
N GLN A 160 -26.86 21.04 7.93
CA GLN A 160 -27.73 20.12 7.21
C GLN A 160 -27.51 20.16 5.70
N SER A 161 -26.53 20.92 5.18
CA SER A 161 -26.19 21.02 3.76
C SER A 161 -25.75 19.67 3.19
N GLU A 162 -25.84 19.50 1.86
CA GLU A 162 -25.31 18.29 1.21
C GLU A 162 -23.82 18.09 1.55
N LEU A 163 -23.03 19.16 1.48
CA LEU A 163 -21.59 19.11 1.73
C LEU A 163 -21.26 18.71 3.18
N SER A 164 -22.01 19.19 4.16
CA SER A 164 -21.82 18.82 5.57
C SER A 164 -22.21 17.36 5.84
N LEU A 165 -23.30 16.87 5.25
CA LEU A 165 -23.68 15.45 5.36
C LEU A 165 -22.65 14.54 4.68
N LEU A 166 -22.16 14.94 3.50
CA LEU A 166 -21.09 14.23 2.80
C LEU A 166 -19.80 14.18 3.63
N THR A 167 -19.47 15.29 4.29
CA THR A 167 -18.31 15.42 5.17
C THR A 167 -18.38 14.46 6.36
N LEU A 168 -19.52 14.42 7.06
CA LEU A 168 -19.75 13.49 8.17
C LEU A 168 -19.71 12.03 7.73
N LEU A 169 -20.27 11.74 6.55
CA LEU A 169 -20.21 10.42 5.95
C LEU A 169 -18.78 10.01 5.58
N TRP A 170 -17.97 10.92 5.05
CA TRP A 170 -16.56 10.66 4.74
C TRP A 170 -15.76 10.34 5.99
N LYS A 171 -15.97 11.10 7.08
CA LYS A 171 -15.36 10.81 8.38
C LYS A 171 -15.75 9.41 8.87
N ALA A 172 -17.05 9.09 8.88
CA ALA A 172 -17.54 7.79 9.30
C ALA A 172 -16.96 6.63 8.46
N LYS A 173 -16.82 6.83 7.14
CA LYS A 173 -16.18 5.86 6.23
C LYS A 173 -14.69 5.70 6.54
N SER A 174 -13.98 6.79 6.80
CA SER A 174 -12.54 6.79 7.11
C SER A 174 -12.26 6.09 8.44
N ASP A 175 -13.08 6.35 9.46
CA ASP A 175 -13.02 5.66 10.75
C ASP A 175 -13.33 4.17 10.61
N LEU A 176 -14.30 3.81 9.76
CA LEU A 176 -14.63 2.43 9.44
C LEU A 176 -13.47 1.71 8.74
N TYR A 177 -12.79 2.37 7.79
CA TYR A 177 -11.62 1.83 7.09
C TYR A 177 -10.43 1.65 8.02
N ALA A 178 -10.11 2.64 8.85
CA ALA A 178 -9.06 2.54 9.86
C ALA A 178 -9.30 1.32 10.77
N LEU A 179 -10.56 1.10 11.16
CA LEU A 179 -10.93 -0.05 11.96
C LEU A 179 -10.81 -1.37 11.17
N ALA A 180 -11.18 -1.40 9.90
CA ALA A 180 -11.00 -2.57 9.03
C ALA A 180 -9.53 -2.98 8.92
N VAL A 181 -8.63 -2.01 8.70
CA VAL A 181 -7.17 -2.23 8.67
C VAL A 181 -6.68 -2.81 9.99
N THR A 182 -7.10 -2.25 11.13
CA THR A 182 -6.68 -2.77 12.44
C THR A 182 -7.20 -4.18 12.72
N VAL A 183 -8.45 -4.49 12.37
CA VAL A 183 -9.03 -5.83 12.52
C VAL A 183 -8.32 -6.84 11.63
N ARG A 184 -7.91 -6.43 10.42
CA ARG A 184 -7.12 -7.28 9.53
C ARG A 184 -5.73 -7.55 10.08
N ALA A 185 -5.03 -6.51 10.53
CA ALA A 185 -3.71 -6.64 11.13
C ALA A 185 -3.72 -7.58 12.36
N GLU A 186 -4.79 -7.55 13.16
CA GLU A 186 -4.96 -8.49 14.28
C GLU A 186 -5.25 -9.93 13.84
N ARG A 187 -5.86 -10.13 12.67
CA ARG A 187 -6.18 -11.46 12.12
C ARG A 187 -5.05 -12.05 11.29
N GLU A 188 -4.18 -11.23 10.73
CA GLU A 188 -3.08 -11.64 9.85
C GLU A 188 -2.20 -12.74 10.44
N PRO A 189 -1.83 -12.72 11.75
CA PRO A 189 -1.06 -13.80 12.34
C PRO A 189 -1.81 -15.14 12.34
N ILE A 190 -3.14 -15.15 12.39
CA ILE A 190 -3.97 -16.38 12.33
C ILE A 190 -4.01 -16.90 10.89
N VAL A 191 -4.08 -16.01 9.90
CA VAL A 191 -4.23 -16.36 8.49
C VAL A 191 -2.91 -16.81 7.87
N THR A 192 -1.79 -16.21 8.26
CA THR A 192 -0.46 -16.46 7.68
C THR A 192 0.26 -17.67 8.28
N THR A 193 -0.16 -18.15 9.45
CA THR A 193 0.34 -19.43 9.98
C THR A 193 -0.42 -20.58 9.36
N ASP A 194 0.23 -21.25 8.40
CA ASP A 194 -0.22 -22.54 7.87
C ASP A 194 -0.49 -23.53 9.01
N ALA A 195 -1.49 -24.39 8.80
CA ALA A 195 -2.05 -25.37 9.74
C ALA A 195 -1.05 -26.36 10.39
N GLY A 196 0.26 -26.23 10.10
CA GLY A 196 1.34 -27.03 10.68
C GLY A 196 2.17 -26.35 11.78
N ASN A 197 2.17 -25.02 11.92
CA ASN A 197 3.01 -24.33 12.92
C ASN A 197 2.16 -23.63 13.99
N ARG A 198 2.22 -24.20 15.20
CA ARG A 198 1.45 -23.82 16.40
C ARG A 198 1.69 -22.35 16.78
N LEU A 199 0.80 -21.45 16.37
CA LEU A 199 0.43 -20.31 17.21
C LEU A 199 0.15 -20.87 18.61
N GLY A 200 1.07 -20.67 19.55
CA GLY A 200 0.90 -21.19 20.91
C GLY A 200 -0.45 -20.75 21.49
N THR A 201 -1.06 -21.59 22.33
CA THR A 201 -2.42 -21.40 22.87
C THR A 201 -2.63 -19.99 23.43
N ARG A 202 -1.63 -19.48 24.15
CA ARG A 202 -1.61 -18.14 24.74
C ARG A 202 -1.64 -16.99 23.72
N LEU A 203 -0.95 -17.14 22.58
CA LEU A 203 -0.94 -16.12 21.53
C LEU A 203 -2.28 -16.14 20.78
N LYS A 204 -2.82 -17.32 20.50
CA LYS A 204 -4.16 -17.48 19.91
C LYS A 204 -5.25 -16.89 20.82
N GLU A 205 -5.22 -17.16 22.12
CA GLU A 205 -6.13 -16.57 23.11
C GLU A 205 -6.01 -15.04 23.17
N LYS A 206 -4.78 -14.50 23.13
CA LYS A 206 -4.55 -13.05 23.12
C LYS A 206 -5.15 -12.39 21.88
N ILE A 207 -4.96 -13.00 20.70
CA ILE A 207 -5.52 -12.50 19.44
C ILE A 207 -7.06 -12.60 19.46
N MET A 208 -7.62 -13.74 19.86
CA MET A 208 -9.08 -13.90 19.98
C MET A 208 -9.70 -12.93 20.99
N GLY A 209 -9.02 -12.67 22.11
CA GLY A 209 -9.40 -11.66 23.08
C GLY A 209 -9.40 -10.25 22.50
N ALA A 210 -8.40 -9.89 21.67
CA ALA A 210 -8.36 -8.61 20.97
C ALA A 210 -9.52 -8.46 19.97
N ILE A 211 -9.75 -9.48 19.14
CA ILE A 211 -10.87 -9.53 18.18
C ILE A 211 -12.22 -9.37 18.90
N ASN A 212 -12.42 -10.05 20.03
CA ASN A 212 -13.66 -9.93 20.81
C ASN A 212 -13.85 -8.54 21.41
N ARG A 213 -12.79 -7.91 21.93
CA ARG A 213 -12.86 -6.52 22.44
C ARG A 213 -13.24 -5.52 21.36
N ARG A 214 -12.84 -5.75 20.10
CA ARG A 214 -13.18 -4.88 18.96
C ARG A 214 -14.60 -5.04 18.44
N LYS A 215 -15.35 -6.07 18.85
CA LYS A 215 -16.72 -6.31 18.35
C LYS A 215 -17.64 -5.09 18.55
N ASN A 216 -17.75 -4.59 19.79
CA ASN A 216 -18.66 -3.48 20.10
C ASN A 216 -18.21 -2.14 19.47
N PRO A 217 -16.91 -1.78 19.47
CA PRO A 217 -16.42 -0.67 18.65
C PRO A 217 -16.77 -0.77 17.17
N VAL A 218 -16.57 -1.94 16.55
CA VAL A 218 -16.89 -2.17 15.13
C VAL A 218 -18.38 -1.98 14.87
N GLU A 219 -19.24 -2.58 15.69
CA GLU A 219 -20.69 -2.42 15.53
C GLU A 219 -21.13 -0.95 15.67
N ARG A 220 -20.51 -0.17 16.55
CA ARG A 220 -20.81 1.26 16.69
C ARG A 220 -20.42 2.06 15.45
N VAL A 221 -19.22 1.83 14.91
CA VAL A 221 -18.75 2.54 13.71
C VAL A 221 -19.55 2.14 12.46
N ILE A 222 -19.93 0.87 12.34
CA ILE A 222 -20.84 0.39 11.28
C ILE A 222 -22.20 1.09 11.37
N LYS A 223 -22.80 1.14 12.56
CA LYS A 223 -24.09 1.84 12.77
C LYS A 223 -24.00 3.31 12.37
N LEU A 224 -22.95 3.99 12.83
CA LEU A 224 -22.71 5.40 12.50
C LEU A 224 -22.57 5.59 10.99
N PHE A 225 -21.75 4.76 10.31
CA PHE A 225 -21.59 4.83 8.86
C PHE A 225 -22.93 4.64 8.12
N ASN A 226 -23.72 3.63 8.50
CA ASN A 226 -25.03 3.36 7.90
C ASN A 226 -25.99 4.55 8.10
N GLU A 227 -26.03 5.13 9.30
CA GLU A 227 -26.84 6.32 9.60
C GLU A 227 -26.44 7.53 8.76
N ARG A 228 -25.13 7.83 8.66
CA ARG A 228 -24.65 8.94 7.82
C ARG A 228 -24.95 8.71 6.34
N ARG A 229 -24.79 7.47 5.86
CA ARG A 229 -25.08 7.13 4.47
C ARG A 229 -26.56 7.31 4.15
N ARG A 230 -27.44 6.86 5.05
CA ARG A 230 -28.88 7.08 4.95
C ARG A 230 -29.22 8.57 4.94
N ALA A 231 -28.68 9.36 5.86
CA ALA A 231 -28.93 10.81 5.93
C ALA A 231 -28.49 11.54 4.65
N TYR A 232 -27.31 11.22 4.12
CA TYR A 232 -26.80 11.81 2.89
C TYR A 232 -27.65 11.43 1.67
N LEU A 233 -27.88 10.13 1.45
CA LEU A 233 -28.64 9.64 0.30
C LEU A 233 -30.10 10.09 0.35
N GLN A 234 -30.73 10.13 1.53
CA GLN A 234 -32.09 10.66 1.70
C GLN A 234 -32.20 12.10 1.21
N LYS A 235 -31.15 12.90 1.39
CA LYS A 235 -31.13 14.30 0.96
C LYS A 235 -30.83 14.47 -0.53
N VAL A 236 -29.88 13.71 -1.06
CA VAL A 236 -29.40 13.87 -2.45
C VAL A 236 -30.28 13.13 -3.44
N ASP A 237 -30.56 11.85 -3.17
CA ASP A 237 -31.32 10.97 -4.06
C ASP A 237 -31.83 9.75 -3.26
N ALA A 238 -33.05 9.89 -2.74
CA ALA A 238 -33.68 8.86 -1.92
C ALA A 238 -33.90 7.53 -2.67
N SER A 239 -33.96 7.56 -4.01
CA SER A 239 -34.14 6.34 -4.82
C SER A 239 -32.93 5.41 -4.72
N ARG A 240 -31.73 5.96 -4.49
CA ARG A 240 -30.49 5.18 -4.34
C ARG A 240 -30.47 4.32 -3.09
N LEU A 241 -31.27 4.62 -2.06
CA LEU A 241 -31.39 3.80 -0.86
C LEU A 241 -31.95 2.39 -1.15
N LEU A 242 -32.67 2.25 -2.26
CA LEU A 242 -33.24 0.96 -2.69
C LEU A 242 -32.22 0.07 -3.41
N LEU A 243 -31.07 0.63 -3.81
CA LEU A 243 -30.05 -0.12 -4.52
C LEU A 243 -29.37 -1.14 -3.59
N PRO A 244 -29.06 -2.36 -4.07
CA PRO A 244 -28.37 -3.38 -3.26
C PRO A 244 -27.05 -2.89 -2.65
N GLU A 245 -26.31 -2.06 -3.39
CA GLU A 245 -25.02 -1.50 -3.00
C GLU A 245 -25.12 -0.52 -1.80
N ASN A 246 -26.30 0.05 -1.57
CA ASN A 246 -26.55 1.04 -0.52
C ASN A 246 -27.26 0.45 0.72
N GLN A 247 -27.42 -0.88 0.79
CA GLN A 247 -28.00 -1.56 1.95
C GLN A 247 -27.08 -1.51 3.17
N ASP A 248 -27.67 -1.45 4.37
CA ASP A 248 -26.98 -1.31 5.65
C ASP A 248 -25.92 -2.40 5.84
N LEU A 249 -24.67 -1.97 6.01
CA LEU A 249 -23.54 -2.86 6.22
C LEU A 249 -23.73 -3.61 7.55
N THR A 250 -23.60 -4.92 7.52
CA THR A 250 -23.66 -5.77 8.71
C THR A 250 -22.26 -6.10 9.23
N LEU A 251 -22.17 -6.52 10.50
CA LEU A 251 -20.91 -7.03 11.06
C LEU A 251 -20.40 -8.27 10.30
N ALA A 252 -21.29 -9.10 9.77
CA ALA A 252 -20.91 -10.29 9.01
C ALA A 252 -20.26 -9.93 7.68
N GLU A 253 -20.89 -9.03 6.91
CA GLU A 253 -20.34 -8.51 5.66
C GLU A 253 -19.00 -7.80 5.89
N PHE A 254 -18.92 -6.90 6.89
CA PHE A 254 -17.67 -6.24 7.24
C PHE A 254 -16.53 -7.23 7.57
N ARG A 255 -16.84 -8.37 8.20
CA ARG A 255 -15.84 -9.39 8.53
C ARG A 255 -15.38 -10.21 7.33
N ALA A 256 -16.22 -10.36 6.32
CA ALA A 256 -15.94 -11.07 5.08
C ALA A 256 -15.26 -10.16 4.03
N MET A 257 -15.43 -8.84 4.19
CA MET A 257 -14.91 -7.81 3.31
C MET A 257 -13.37 -7.77 3.31
N ASP A 258 -12.79 -7.74 2.11
CA ASP A 258 -11.36 -7.53 1.91
C ASP A 258 -11.03 -6.03 1.84
N LEU A 259 -9.76 -5.65 2.03
CA LEU A 259 -9.33 -4.25 1.83
C LEU A 259 -9.39 -3.82 0.35
N THR A 260 -9.51 -4.77 -0.58
CA THR A 260 -9.72 -4.48 -2.01
C THR A 260 -11.18 -4.28 -2.40
N ASP A 261 -12.11 -4.39 -1.44
CA ASP A 261 -13.55 -4.25 -1.69
C ASP A 261 -13.88 -2.88 -2.33
N PRO A 262 -14.79 -2.86 -3.33
CA PRO A 262 -15.24 -1.61 -3.95
C PRO A 262 -15.74 -0.57 -2.96
N LEU A 263 -16.30 -0.96 -1.80
CA LEU A 263 -16.71 -0.03 -0.75
C LEU A 263 -15.55 0.88 -0.34
N TRP A 264 -14.32 0.36 -0.22
CA TRP A 264 -13.14 1.17 0.14
C TRP A 264 -12.64 1.99 -1.04
N ASN A 265 -12.64 1.38 -2.23
CA ASN A 265 -12.09 1.95 -3.46
C ASN A 265 -13.04 2.91 -4.17
N ASP A 266 -14.30 2.99 -3.73
CA ASP A 266 -15.26 3.97 -4.17
C ASP A 266 -14.84 5.35 -3.69
N ASN A 267 -14.12 6.02 -4.58
CA ASN A 267 -13.84 7.45 -4.60
C ASN A 267 -15.12 8.31 -4.69
N HIS A 268 -16.32 7.73 -4.52
CA HIS A 268 -17.59 8.43 -4.29
C HIS A 268 -17.54 9.46 -3.13
N PHE A 269 -16.49 9.43 -2.31
CA PHE A 269 -16.31 10.31 -1.16
C PHE A 269 -15.10 11.25 -1.26
N TYR A 270 -14.52 11.42 -2.45
CA TYR A 270 -13.73 12.63 -2.70
C TYR A 270 -14.68 13.81 -2.90
N HIS A 271 -14.34 14.99 -2.36
CA HIS A 271 -15.03 16.24 -2.74
C HIS A 271 -14.93 16.53 -4.24
N ALA A 272 -13.98 15.88 -4.93
CA ALA A 272 -13.89 15.88 -6.37
C ALA A 272 -14.99 15.01 -6.98
N ARG A 273 -16.03 15.66 -7.54
CA ARG A 273 -17.01 15.03 -8.45
C ARG A 273 -16.40 14.72 -9.84
N ALA A 274 -15.09 14.52 -9.89
CA ALA A 274 -14.35 14.33 -11.12
C ALA A 274 -14.55 12.91 -11.68
N PRO A 275 -14.41 12.70 -13.00
CA PRO A 275 -14.60 11.39 -13.62
C PRO A 275 -13.72 10.28 -13.02
N TRP A 276 -12.46 10.56 -12.66
CA TRP A 276 -11.58 9.60 -11.98
C TRP A 276 -12.07 9.13 -10.61
N ALA A 277 -12.96 9.90 -9.97
CA ALA A 277 -13.51 9.58 -8.67
C ALA A 277 -14.82 8.78 -8.78
N LEU A 278 -15.67 9.11 -9.75
CA LEU A 278 -17.03 8.57 -9.83
C LEU A 278 -17.17 7.41 -10.83
N ASP A 279 -16.44 7.43 -11.94
CA ASP A 279 -16.62 6.47 -13.03
C ASP A 279 -15.69 5.23 -12.84
N PRO A 280 -16.25 4.01 -12.66
CA PRO A 280 -15.47 2.78 -12.54
C PRO A 280 -14.60 2.48 -13.77
N ASN A 281 -15.05 2.82 -14.98
CA ASN A 281 -14.30 2.61 -16.21
C ASN A 281 -13.11 3.57 -16.30
N VAL A 282 -13.25 4.79 -15.79
CA VAL A 282 -12.13 5.74 -15.69
C VAL A 282 -11.09 5.25 -14.71
N ARG A 283 -11.51 4.75 -13.53
CA ARG A 283 -10.59 4.12 -12.55
C ARG A 283 -9.87 2.92 -13.13
N ARG A 284 -10.62 2.02 -13.80
CA ARG A 284 -10.06 0.84 -14.47
C ARG A 284 -9.05 1.25 -15.54
N GLY A 285 -9.38 2.26 -16.37
CA GLY A 285 -8.49 2.79 -17.40
C GLY A 285 -7.22 3.43 -16.84
N ILE A 286 -7.33 4.28 -15.81
CA ILE A 286 -6.16 4.87 -15.12
C ILE A 286 -5.24 3.77 -14.60
N LYS A 287 -5.79 2.79 -13.87
CA LYS A 287 -5.01 1.67 -13.33
C LYS A 287 -4.25 0.94 -14.43
N SER A 288 -4.94 0.57 -15.52
CA SER A 288 -4.31 -0.15 -16.63
C SER A 288 -3.23 0.68 -17.32
N VAL A 289 -3.43 1.99 -17.53
CA VAL A 289 -2.39 2.87 -18.12
C VAL A 289 -1.16 2.96 -17.21
N LEU A 290 -1.33 3.20 -15.92
CA LEU A 290 -0.21 3.29 -14.97
C LEU A 290 0.52 1.96 -14.86
N PHE A 291 -0.21 0.86 -14.87
CA PHE A 291 0.38 -0.46 -14.83
C PHE A 291 1.21 -0.75 -16.10
N LEU A 292 0.73 -0.35 -17.27
CA LEU A 292 1.49 -0.49 -18.51
C LEU A 292 2.79 0.31 -18.48
N ASN A 293 2.76 1.56 -17.98
CA ASN A 293 3.99 2.34 -17.76
C ASN A 293 4.94 1.61 -16.79
N ARG A 294 4.40 1.06 -15.70
CA ARG A 294 5.20 0.33 -14.71
C ARG A 294 5.85 -0.92 -15.29
N VAL A 295 5.13 -1.65 -16.13
CA VAL A 295 5.68 -2.83 -16.81
C VAL A 295 6.79 -2.44 -17.79
N GLU A 296 6.66 -1.31 -18.47
CA GLU A 296 7.71 -0.78 -19.33
C GLU A 296 8.98 -0.46 -18.53
N GLU A 297 8.84 0.25 -17.39
CA GLU A 297 9.94 0.46 -16.43
C GLU A 297 10.55 -0.87 -15.93
N GLU A 298 9.71 -1.85 -15.57
CA GLU A 298 10.18 -3.17 -15.12
C GLU A 298 10.96 -3.90 -16.21
N PHE A 299 10.57 -3.79 -17.48
CA PHE A 299 11.32 -4.36 -18.60
C PHE A 299 12.67 -3.68 -18.77
N GLU A 300 12.74 -2.36 -18.67
CA GLU A 300 14.02 -1.63 -18.72
C GLU A 300 14.95 -2.09 -17.61
N LEU A 301 14.45 -2.15 -16.37
CA LEU A 301 15.24 -2.60 -15.22
C LEU A 301 15.71 -4.06 -15.36
N LEU A 302 14.82 -4.97 -15.77
CA LEU A 302 15.18 -6.38 -15.99
C LEU A 302 16.21 -6.53 -17.12
N THR A 303 16.12 -5.71 -18.17
CA THR A 303 17.06 -5.71 -19.28
C THR A 303 18.44 -5.22 -18.83
N GLN A 304 18.49 -4.14 -18.05
CA GLN A 304 19.74 -3.62 -17.47
C GLN A 304 20.41 -4.64 -16.54
N GLU A 305 19.63 -5.32 -15.68
CA GLU A 305 20.16 -6.36 -14.79
C GLU A 305 20.67 -7.58 -15.56
N LEU A 306 20.01 -7.94 -16.67
CA LEU A 306 20.49 -8.99 -17.56
C LEU A 306 21.81 -8.60 -18.22
N ASP A 307 21.92 -7.37 -18.74
CA ASP A 307 23.13 -6.86 -19.40
C ASP A 307 24.32 -6.79 -18.44
N ARG A 308 24.10 -6.30 -17.22
CA ARG A 308 25.10 -6.34 -16.13
C ARG A 308 25.54 -7.76 -15.82
N SER A 309 24.59 -8.69 -15.71
CA SER A 309 24.89 -10.10 -15.43
C SER A 309 25.73 -10.74 -16.54
N ILE A 310 25.42 -10.45 -17.82
CA ILE A 310 26.18 -10.93 -18.98
C ILE A 310 27.58 -10.30 -19.00
N THR A 311 27.68 -8.99 -18.75
CA THR A 311 28.95 -8.27 -18.70
C THR A 311 29.86 -8.88 -17.64
N TRP A 312 29.38 -9.06 -16.41
CA TRP A 312 30.14 -9.72 -15.35
C TRP A 312 30.53 -11.15 -15.70
N ALA A 313 29.67 -11.91 -16.37
CA ALA A 313 29.99 -13.26 -16.82
C ALA A 313 31.13 -13.25 -17.88
N CYS A 314 31.10 -12.31 -18.82
CA CYS A 314 32.13 -12.13 -19.83
C CYS A 314 33.47 -11.68 -19.24
N GLU A 315 33.45 -10.71 -18.33
CA GLU A 315 34.63 -10.27 -17.57
C GLU A 315 35.23 -11.42 -16.77
N TYR A 316 34.40 -12.15 -16.03
CA TYR A 316 34.84 -13.30 -15.24
C TYR A 316 35.45 -14.40 -16.12
N ARG A 317 34.82 -14.72 -17.25
CA ARG A 317 35.37 -15.66 -18.23
C ARG A 317 36.72 -15.17 -18.76
N THR A 318 36.84 -13.88 -19.06
CA THR A 318 38.09 -13.29 -19.57
C THR A 318 39.20 -13.37 -18.52
N SER A 319 38.90 -13.05 -17.26
CA SER A 319 39.84 -13.23 -16.14
C SER A 319 40.25 -14.69 -15.96
N LEU A 320 39.31 -15.64 -16.04
CA LEU A 320 39.61 -17.07 -15.96
C LEU A 320 40.50 -17.53 -17.11
N THR A 321 40.16 -17.19 -18.36
CA THR A 321 40.98 -17.54 -19.53
C THR A 321 42.37 -16.93 -19.44
N SER A 322 42.49 -15.68 -18.97
CA SER A 322 43.78 -15.03 -18.76
C SER A 322 44.61 -15.76 -17.70
N ALA A 323 43.99 -16.17 -16.59
CA ALA A 323 44.66 -16.93 -15.54
C ALA A 323 45.11 -18.32 -16.02
N ILE A 324 44.27 -19.03 -16.79
CA ILE A 324 44.63 -20.33 -17.38
C ILE A 324 45.82 -20.16 -18.34
N ARG A 325 45.76 -19.19 -19.25
CA ARG A 325 46.85 -18.90 -20.19
C ARG A 325 48.15 -18.57 -19.45
N HIS A 326 48.06 -17.86 -18.32
CA HIS A 326 49.22 -17.53 -17.50
C HIS A 326 49.83 -18.79 -16.85
N ILE A 327 48.99 -19.68 -16.32
CA ILE A 327 49.43 -20.98 -15.76
C ILE A 327 50.10 -21.84 -16.84
N ASP A 328 49.55 -21.87 -18.06
CA ASP A 328 50.12 -22.63 -19.18
C ASP A 328 51.51 -22.12 -19.57
N LEU A 329 51.70 -20.80 -19.67
CA LEU A 329 52.98 -20.18 -20.01
C LEU A 329 54.05 -20.48 -18.95
N GLU A 330 53.73 -20.31 -17.68
CA GLU A 330 54.68 -20.59 -16.58
C GLU A 330 55.00 -22.09 -16.41
N ALA A 331 54.12 -22.98 -16.87
CA ALA A 331 54.39 -24.43 -16.85
C ALA A 331 55.42 -24.87 -17.91
N GLU A 332 55.62 -24.08 -18.97
CA GLU A 332 56.49 -24.38 -20.11
C GLU A 332 57.87 -23.71 -20.00
N GLU A 333 57.96 -22.46 -19.53
CA GLU A 333 59.19 -21.68 -19.38
C GLU A 333 60.11 -22.16 -18.20
N PRO A 334 61.39 -21.72 -18.10
CA PRO A 334 62.14 -21.88 -16.85
C PRO A 334 61.43 -21.12 -15.74
N VAL A 335 60.93 -21.83 -14.73
CA VAL A 335 60.14 -21.26 -13.63
C VAL A 335 60.96 -20.19 -12.92
N ASN A 336 60.53 -18.93 -13.01
CA ASN A 336 61.04 -17.86 -12.18
C ASN A 336 60.59 -18.12 -10.73
N PRO A 337 61.52 -18.33 -9.77
CA PRO A 337 61.16 -18.62 -8.37
C PRO A 337 60.43 -17.45 -7.68
N ASP A 338 60.54 -16.23 -8.21
CA ASP A 338 59.88 -15.02 -7.72
C ASP A 338 58.64 -14.65 -8.56
N ASN A 339 57.86 -15.63 -9.02
CA ASN A 339 56.61 -15.37 -9.74
C ASN A 339 55.43 -15.05 -8.80
N GLU A 340 54.35 -14.52 -9.35
CA GLU A 340 53.16 -14.12 -8.57
C GLU A 340 52.47 -15.30 -7.86
N PHE A 341 52.74 -16.54 -8.27
CA PHE A 341 52.22 -17.76 -7.64
C PHE A 341 53.07 -18.26 -6.47
N ALA A 342 54.23 -17.67 -6.20
CA ALA A 342 55.10 -18.01 -5.08
C ALA A 342 54.37 -17.86 -3.73
N ALA A 343 53.51 -16.86 -3.59
CA ALA A 343 52.70 -16.64 -2.39
C ALA A 343 51.56 -17.69 -2.21
N ILE A 344 51.11 -18.32 -3.30
CA ILE A 344 50.02 -19.31 -3.30
C ILE A 344 50.57 -20.75 -3.13
N LEU A 345 51.81 -20.98 -3.57
CA LEU A 345 52.53 -22.26 -3.47
C LEU A 345 53.80 -22.17 -2.59
N PRO A 346 53.74 -21.68 -1.34
CA PRO A 346 54.89 -21.17 -0.61
C PRO A 346 55.91 -22.21 -0.09
N SER A 347 55.72 -23.51 -0.33
CA SER A 347 56.45 -24.53 0.46
C SER A 347 56.71 -25.88 -0.22
N PHE A 348 57.08 -25.93 -1.51
CA PHE A 348 57.36 -27.22 -2.16
C PHE A 348 58.58 -27.26 -3.10
N PRO A 349 59.32 -28.40 -3.19
CA PRO A 349 60.58 -28.50 -3.94
C PRO A 349 60.48 -28.41 -5.48
N SER A 350 59.27 -28.46 -6.07
CA SER A 350 59.08 -28.42 -7.53
C SER A 350 57.78 -27.68 -7.90
N MET A 351 57.89 -26.37 -8.08
CA MET A 351 56.81 -25.49 -8.52
C MET A 351 56.29 -25.88 -9.92
N LYS A 352 57.20 -26.30 -10.81
CA LYS A 352 56.91 -26.76 -12.17
C LYS A 352 55.98 -27.97 -12.21
N GLY A 353 56.18 -28.93 -11.31
CA GLY A 353 55.34 -30.14 -11.23
C GLY A 353 53.90 -29.84 -10.84
N LYS A 354 53.68 -28.86 -9.95
CA LYS A 354 52.34 -28.46 -9.52
C LYS A 354 51.61 -27.58 -10.52
N LEU A 355 52.30 -26.69 -11.23
CA LEU A 355 51.67 -25.96 -12.35
C LEU A 355 51.23 -26.92 -13.46
N ARG A 356 52.01 -27.97 -13.73
CA ARG A 356 51.61 -29.06 -14.64
C ARG A 356 50.44 -29.90 -14.11
N LEU A 357 50.39 -30.14 -12.80
CA LEU A 357 49.28 -30.84 -12.17
C LEU A 357 47.99 -29.98 -12.17
N LEU A 358 48.09 -28.68 -11.89
CA LEU A 358 46.98 -27.75 -12.03
C LEU A 358 46.50 -27.66 -13.48
N ARG A 359 47.43 -27.65 -14.45
CA ARG A 359 47.11 -27.75 -15.89
C ARG A 359 46.41 -29.06 -16.26
N SER A 360 46.71 -30.18 -15.61
CA SER A 360 46.03 -31.45 -15.87
C SER A 360 44.64 -31.57 -15.21
N GLU A 361 44.35 -30.71 -14.24
CA GLU A 361 43.09 -30.67 -13.49
C GLU A 361 42.13 -29.56 -13.98
N LEU A 362 42.62 -28.66 -14.83
CA LEU A 362 41.85 -27.64 -15.57
C LEU A 362 41.35 -28.23 -16.89
#